data_AF-A0A1Y2RGM6-F1
#
_entry.id   AF-A0A1Y2RGM6-F1
#
_cell.length_a   1.000
_cell.length_b   1.000
_cell.length_c   1.000
_cell.angle_alpha   90.00
_cell.angle_beta   90.00
_cell.angle_gamma   90.00
#
_symmetry.space_group_name_H-M   'P 1'
#
loop_
_entity.id
_entity.type
_entity.pdbx_description
1 polymer ?
#
loop_
_entity_poly.entity_id
_entity_poly.type
_entity_poly.pdbx_seq_one_letter_code
_entity_poly.pdbx_strand_id
1 'polypeptide(L)'
;MSKYIFYNNRIRLHCIWSLIFSFLLIGCVEKNKHSHQEVIIQWKDNKAEAILISQQLFPGLTENSLNSQIEVQLKHTNVPVIGDYIRRGEVITFQPLIPFTRGLQYEVYYKKQVVSQFEIPLDTLSKAPTVVAIYPTSDTVPENLLKIYIQFSQPMQEGEAIKNITILKNDTDTVPSIFLDLENELWNKERTLLTLWLDPGRIKRDLQPNKRSGTPLQKATRYAVLIGKDWRSAEGMALESSYRKTFFAGTRDAVSPDPSAWSIITPNAKTNQPLTIHLQETLDHVLLKNTVRIINSMGNIIAGVIETAEEETILRFTPVELWKPGNYIIEIESRLEDLAGNNLNRLFDNDITRSAKTTPKEVHSISFTIQ
;
A
#
# COMPACT_ATOMS: atom_id res chain seq x y z
N MET A 1 -30.07 30.05 -54.55
CA MET A 1 -28.60 30.10 -54.57
C MET A 1 -28.17 31.48 -54.07
N SER A 2 -27.66 31.55 -52.84
CA SER A 2 -26.97 32.64 -52.12
C SER A 2 -27.58 34.06 -51.98
N LYS A 3 -27.61 34.52 -50.70
CA LYS A 3 -27.35 35.90 -50.19
C LYS A 3 -28.44 36.96 -50.43
N TYR A 4 -28.78 37.92 -49.56
CA TYR A 4 -28.07 38.64 -48.48
C TYR A 4 -29.06 39.60 -47.73
N ILE A 5 -28.72 39.94 -46.46
CA ILE A 5 -28.83 41.27 -45.77
C ILE A 5 -30.23 41.84 -45.41
N PHE A 6 -30.40 42.28 -44.14
CA PHE A 6 -30.73 43.67 -43.70
C PHE A 6 -30.84 43.69 -42.16
N TYR A 7 -29.84 44.20 -41.44
CA TYR A 7 -29.65 45.55 -40.90
C TYR A 7 -30.64 46.01 -39.80
N ASN A 8 -29.98 46.47 -38.74
CA ASN A 8 -30.41 46.81 -37.40
C ASN A 8 -31.16 48.15 -37.35
N ASN A 9 -32.24 48.27 -36.54
CA ASN A 9 -32.82 49.57 -36.20
C ASN A 9 -33.19 49.65 -34.72
N ARG A 10 -32.60 50.65 -34.06
CA ARG A 10 -32.82 51.02 -32.65
C ARG A 10 -34.18 51.68 -32.47
N ILE A 11 -34.86 51.36 -31.36
CA ILE A 11 -35.97 52.17 -30.84
C ILE A 11 -35.63 52.60 -29.42
N ARG A 12 -35.68 53.92 -29.18
CA ARG A 12 -35.48 54.57 -27.89
C ARG A 12 -36.78 54.52 -27.08
N LEU A 13 -36.63 54.17 -25.81
CA LEU A 13 -37.63 54.09 -24.74
C LEU A 13 -38.01 55.50 -24.25
N HIS A 14 -39.30 55.79 -24.03
CA HIS A 14 -39.79 56.88 -23.16
C HIS A 14 -41.21 56.57 -22.64
N CYS A 15 -41.55 57.23 -21.53
CA CYS A 15 -42.82 57.26 -20.77
C CYS A 15 -42.91 56.24 -19.62
N ILE A 16 -42.85 56.60 -18.34
CA ILE A 16 -43.47 57.63 -17.45
C ILE A 16 -44.36 56.89 -16.44
N TRP A 17 -44.18 57.30 -15.18
CA TRP A 17 -44.70 56.73 -13.93
C TRP A 17 -46.23 56.77 -13.75
N SER A 18 -46.76 55.80 -12.98
CA SER A 18 -47.78 55.99 -11.91
C SER A 18 -47.94 54.67 -11.13
N LEU A 19 -47.49 54.55 -9.88
CA LEU A 19 -48.19 54.73 -8.59
C LEU A 19 -49.34 53.73 -8.26
N ILE A 20 -49.06 52.95 -7.20
CA ILE A 20 -49.96 52.35 -6.18
C ILE A 20 -50.69 51.04 -6.53
N PHE A 21 -50.20 49.92 -5.96
CA PHE A 21 -51.02 49.09 -5.05
C PHE A 21 -50.12 48.28 -4.10
N SER A 22 -50.39 48.43 -2.81
CA SER A 22 -49.82 47.69 -1.68
C SER A 22 -50.44 46.30 -1.61
N PHE A 23 -49.63 45.24 -1.40
CA PHE A 23 -49.99 44.16 -0.49
C PHE A 23 -48.74 43.39 -0.04
N LEU A 24 -48.65 43.16 1.28
CA LEU A 24 -47.57 42.46 1.97
C LEU A 24 -47.34 41.04 1.45
N LEU A 25 -46.08 40.71 1.20
CA LEU A 25 -45.54 39.38 1.50
C LEU A 25 -44.27 39.57 2.32
N ILE A 26 -44.40 39.25 3.61
CA ILE A 26 -43.29 39.05 4.53
C ILE A 26 -42.53 37.82 4.03
N GLY A 27 -41.52 38.05 3.20
CA GLY A 27 -40.47 37.08 2.94
C GLY A 27 -39.46 37.18 4.06
N CYS A 28 -39.48 36.21 4.98
CA CYS A 28 -38.34 35.96 5.85
C CYS A 28 -37.09 35.81 4.99
N VAL A 29 -36.24 36.84 4.99
CA VAL A 29 -34.87 36.70 4.52
C VAL A 29 -34.18 35.86 5.58
N GLU A 30 -34.17 34.54 5.36
CA GLU A 30 -33.13 33.70 5.93
C GLU A 30 -31.81 34.33 5.48
N LYS A 31 -31.12 34.94 6.45
CA LYS A 31 -29.70 35.25 6.33
C LYS A 31 -28.98 33.93 6.13
N ASN A 32 -28.88 33.49 4.88
CA ASN A 32 -27.79 32.63 4.46
C ASN A 32 -26.53 33.41 4.74
N LYS A 33 -25.94 33.16 5.92
CA LYS A 33 -24.60 33.61 6.27
C LYS A 33 -23.70 33.15 5.14
N HIS A 34 -23.12 34.10 4.43
CA HIS A 34 -21.99 33.86 3.55
C HIS A 34 -20.97 33.01 4.32
N SER A 35 -20.69 31.83 3.80
CA SER A 35 -19.56 30.99 4.19
C SER A 35 -18.28 31.77 3.89
N HIS A 36 -17.81 32.55 4.85
CA HIS A 36 -16.38 32.75 4.98
C HIS A 36 -15.86 31.41 5.47
N GLN A 37 -15.08 30.70 4.64
CA GLN A 37 -14.39 29.49 5.10
C GLN A 37 -13.44 29.91 6.22
N GLU A 38 -13.85 29.66 7.47
CA GLU A 38 -13.09 30.01 8.66
C GLU A 38 -11.79 29.19 8.79
N VAL A 39 -11.74 28.07 8.04
CA VAL A 39 -10.59 27.20 7.85
C VAL A 39 -10.32 27.04 6.35
N ILE A 40 -9.11 27.33 5.92
CA ILE A 40 -8.64 27.14 4.54
C ILE A 40 -7.56 26.07 4.53
N ILE A 41 -7.67 25.09 3.63
CA ILE A 41 -6.68 24.01 3.50
C ILE A 41 -5.51 24.49 2.65
N GLN A 42 -4.29 24.31 3.15
CA GLN A 42 -3.07 24.58 2.41
C GLN A 42 -2.52 23.28 1.83
N TRP A 43 -2.39 23.28 0.50
CA TRP A 43 -1.92 22.13 -0.26
C TRP A 43 -0.48 22.28 -0.69
N LYS A 44 0.25 21.17 -0.70
CA LYS A 44 1.57 21.05 -1.35
C LYS A 44 1.72 19.63 -1.88
N ASP A 45 2.15 19.48 -3.13
CA ASP A 45 2.35 18.17 -3.77
C ASP A 45 1.16 17.21 -3.59
N ASN A 46 -0.06 17.73 -3.77
CA ASN A 46 -1.35 17.04 -3.60
C ASN A 46 -1.70 16.58 -2.16
N LYS A 47 -0.92 16.99 -1.16
CA LYS A 47 -1.14 16.71 0.27
C LYS A 47 -1.65 17.94 1.01
N ALA A 48 -2.61 17.74 1.91
CA ALA A 48 -3.12 18.79 2.79
C ALA A 48 -2.16 18.98 3.97
N GLU A 49 -1.11 19.77 3.77
CA GLU A 49 0.00 19.92 4.73
C GLU A 49 -0.29 20.86 5.88
N ALA A 50 -1.26 21.76 5.76
CA ALA A 50 -1.64 22.66 6.83
C ALA A 50 -3.08 23.16 6.66
N ILE A 51 -3.60 23.78 7.72
CA ILE A 51 -4.81 24.60 7.66
C ILE A 51 -4.52 26.02 8.15
N LEU A 52 -5.19 26.98 7.55
CA LEU A 52 -5.19 28.39 7.93
C LEU A 52 -6.51 28.67 8.63
N ILE A 53 -6.45 29.05 9.90
CA ILE A 53 -7.62 29.26 10.75
C ILE A 53 -7.73 30.76 11.07
N SER A 54 -8.93 31.31 10.89
CA SER A 54 -9.21 32.70 11.25
C SER A 54 -9.03 32.93 12.76
N GLN A 55 -8.23 33.93 13.15
CA GLN A 55 -8.05 34.35 14.54
C GLN A 55 -9.37 34.73 15.23
N GLN A 56 -10.39 35.13 14.47
CA GLN A 56 -11.71 35.52 14.97
C GLN A 56 -12.43 34.38 15.72
N LEU A 57 -12.07 33.12 15.43
CA LEU A 57 -12.57 31.95 16.15
C LEU A 57 -12.05 31.84 17.58
N PHE A 58 -11.02 32.62 17.94
CA PHE A 58 -10.31 32.51 19.20
C PHE A 58 -10.28 33.84 19.96
N PRO A 59 -11.45 34.31 20.47
CA PRO A 59 -11.52 35.57 21.20
C PRO A 59 -10.70 35.49 22.50
N GLY A 60 -9.74 36.40 22.66
CA GLY A 60 -8.88 36.48 23.84
C GLY A 60 -7.69 35.52 23.85
N LEU A 61 -7.36 34.90 22.73
CA LEU A 61 -6.17 34.05 22.60
C LEU A 61 -4.87 34.88 22.58
N THR A 62 -3.95 34.54 23.49
CA THR A 62 -2.61 35.12 23.56
C THR A 62 -1.58 34.16 22.93
N GLU A 63 -0.44 34.68 22.46
CA GLU A 63 0.61 33.87 21.81
C GLU A 63 1.07 32.68 22.67
N ASN A 64 1.23 32.88 23.98
CA ASN A 64 1.70 31.84 24.91
C ASN A 64 0.68 30.72 25.17
N SER A 65 -0.53 30.80 24.59
CA SER A 65 -1.64 29.88 24.86
C SER A 65 -2.12 29.09 23.64
N LEU A 66 -1.47 29.24 22.48
CA LEU A 66 -1.83 28.55 21.23
C LEU A 66 -1.95 27.04 21.42
N ASN A 67 -0.86 26.41 21.87
CA ASN A 67 -0.75 24.95 21.99
C ASN A 67 -1.56 24.35 23.15
N SER A 68 -2.08 25.17 24.08
CA SER A 68 -2.83 24.71 25.25
C SER A 68 -4.34 24.98 25.16
N GLN A 69 -4.78 25.81 24.22
CA GLN A 69 -6.19 26.17 24.08
C GLN A 69 -6.81 25.77 22.75
N ILE A 70 -5.99 25.49 21.73
CA ILE A 70 -6.46 25.05 20.41
C ILE A 70 -6.05 23.61 20.19
N GLU A 71 -7.01 22.79 19.77
CA GLU A 71 -6.77 21.41 19.36
C GLU A 71 -7.44 21.18 18.02
N VAL A 72 -6.74 20.53 17.09
CA VAL A 72 -7.36 19.99 15.88
C VAL A 72 -7.52 18.50 16.10
N GLN A 73 -8.73 17.98 15.96
CA GLN A 73 -9.02 16.57 16.20
C GLN A 73 -9.63 15.94 14.96
N LEU A 74 -9.35 14.64 14.75
CA LEU A 74 -10.12 13.85 13.80
C LEU A 74 -11.52 13.62 14.41
N LYS A 75 -12.56 13.87 13.61
CA LYS A 75 -13.94 13.80 14.08
C LYS A 75 -14.24 12.39 14.61
N HIS A 76 -14.89 12.32 15.78
CA HIS A 76 -15.28 11.09 16.49
C HIS A 76 -14.16 10.23 17.08
N THR A 77 -12.89 10.64 17.05
CA THR A 77 -11.81 9.86 17.68
C THR A 77 -11.37 10.41 19.03
N ASN A 78 -11.75 11.65 19.38
CA ASN A 78 -11.26 12.39 20.56
C ASN A 78 -9.72 12.45 20.66
N VAL A 79 -9.00 12.13 19.58
CA VAL A 79 -7.53 12.13 19.53
C VAL A 79 -7.08 13.41 18.81
N PRO A 80 -6.34 14.31 19.50
CA PRO A 80 -5.74 15.46 18.86
C PRO A 80 -4.72 15.06 17.81
N VAL A 81 -4.78 15.73 16.66
CA VAL A 81 -3.75 15.71 15.64
C VAL A 81 -2.54 16.45 16.20
N ILE A 82 -1.40 15.78 16.24
CA ILE A 82 -0.14 16.38 16.67
C ILE A 82 0.36 17.33 15.58
N GLY A 83 0.76 18.53 15.95
CA GLY A 83 1.26 19.53 15.02
C GLY A 83 1.69 20.81 15.71
N ASP A 84 2.19 21.74 14.90
CA ASP A 84 2.67 23.04 15.34
C ASP A 84 1.70 24.14 14.93
N TYR A 85 1.58 25.16 15.78
CA TYR A 85 0.81 26.37 15.49
C TYR A 85 1.76 27.55 15.24
N ILE A 86 1.49 28.29 14.17
CA ILE A 86 2.22 29.51 13.83
C ILE A 86 1.20 30.62 13.62
N ARG A 87 1.27 31.69 14.44
CA ARG A 87 0.42 32.87 14.27
C ARG A 87 1.11 33.89 13.37
N ARG A 88 0.39 34.40 12.37
CA ARG A 88 0.81 35.53 11.52
C ARG A 88 -0.37 36.49 11.35
N GLY A 89 -0.39 37.56 12.14
CA GLY A 89 -1.47 38.54 12.13
C GLY A 89 -2.81 37.95 12.57
N GLU A 90 -3.80 37.98 11.67
CA GLU A 90 -5.17 37.46 11.90
C GLU A 90 -5.36 35.99 11.49
N VAL A 91 -4.27 35.30 11.13
CA VAL A 91 -4.31 33.90 10.72
C VAL A 91 -3.43 33.06 11.62
N ILE A 92 -3.96 31.92 12.05
CA ILE A 92 -3.21 30.86 12.72
C ILE A 92 -3.06 29.72 11.73
N THR A 93 -1.82 29.37 11.40
CA THR A 93 -1.50 28.16 10.64
C THR A 93 -1.33 27.01 11.62
N PHE A 94 -2.06 25.91 11.42
CA PHE A 94 -1.78 24.64 12.07
C PHE A 94 -1.17 23.69 11.04
N GLN A 95 0.04 23.21 11.33
CA GLN A 95 0.77 22.25 10.50
C GLN A 95 0.89 20.94 11.27
N PRO A 96 0.13 19.90 10.89
CA PRO A 96 0.25 18.59 11.53
C PRO A 96 1.60 17.93 11.22
N LEU A 97 2.05 17.05 12.11
CA LEU A 97 3.23 16.22 11.92
C LEU A 97 3.07 15.26 10.72
N ILE A 98 1.84 14.80 10.50
CA ILE A 98 1.45 13.99 9.34
C ILE A 98 0.36 14.77 8.59
N PRO A 99 0.49 15.00 7.27
CA PRO A 99 -0.53 15.69 6.48
C PRO A 99 -1.93 15.12 6.67
N PHE A 100 -2.94 15.98 6.60
CA PHE A 100 -4.32 15.54 6.76
C PHE A 100 -4.73 14.55 5.68
N THR A 101 -5.52 13.56 6.08
CA THR A 101 -6.01 12.51 5.20
C THR A 101 -7.25 13.00 4.46
N ARG A 102 -7.25 12.84 3.13
CA ARG A 102 -8.39 13.14 2.26
C ARG A 102 -9.60 12.27 2.63
N GLY A 103 -10.80 12.81 2.43
CA GLY A 103 -12.09 12.18 2.78
C GLY A 103 -12.40 12.13 4.28
N LEU A 104 -11.50 12.61 5.14
CA LEU A 104 -11.74 12.69 6.58
C LEU A 104 -12.22 14.08 6.99
N GLN A 105 -13.04 14.10 8.04
CA GLN A 105 -13.56 15.30 8.68
C GLN A 105 -12.83 15.58 9.98
N TYR A 106 -12.51 16.84 10.21
CA TYR A 106 -11.76 17.30 11.36
C TYR A 106 -12.50 18.44 12.06
N GLU A 107 -12.24 18.56 13.36
CA GLU A 107 -12.83 19.56 14.24
C GLU A 107 -11.73 20.43 14.83
N VAL A 108 -11.93 21.75 14.80
CA VAL A 108 -11.10 22.71 15.51
C VAL A 108 -11.78 23.02 16.83
N TYR A 109 -11.08 22.75 17.92
CA TYR A 109 -11.52 23.03 19.28
C TYR A 109 -10.83 24.29 19.81
N TYR A 110 -11.59 25.11 20.51
CA TYR A 110 -11.07 26.18 21.36
C TYR A 110 -11.63 26.00 22.77
N LYS A 111 -10.76 25.93 23.78
CA LYS A 111 -11.17 25.72 25.19
C LYS A 111 -12.16 24.55 25.34
N LYS A 112 -11.88 23.43 24.65
CA LYS A 112 -12.69 22.19 24.61
C LYS A 112 -14.08 22.34 23.97
N GLN A 113 -14.35 23.42 23.25
CA GLN A 113 -15.56 23.60 22.46
C GLN A 113 -15.21 23.58 20.97
N VAL A 114 -15.99 22.86 20.16
CA VAL A 114 -15.84 22.89 18.70
C VAL A 114 -16.20 24.28 18.21
N VAL A 115 -15.24 24.95 17.56
CA VAL A 115 -15.42 26.29 16.97
C VAL A 115 -15.49 26.25 15.44
N SER A 116 -14.98 25.20 14.82
CA SER A 116 -15.09 25.00 13.37
C SER A 116 -14.96 23.53 12.98
N GLN A 117 -15.46 23.20 11.80
CA GLN A 117 -15.38 21.87 11.19
C GLN A 117 -14.92 22.03 9.75
N PHE A 118 -14.06 21.12 9.29
CA PHE A 118 -13.61 21.08 7.91
C PHE A 118 -13.44 19.64 7.43
N GLU A 119 -13.57 19.44 6.13
CA GLU A 119 -13.34 18.16 5.46
C GLU A 119 -12.19 18.34 4.47
N ILE A 120 -11.28 17.38 4.42
CA ILE A 120 -10.30 17.35 3.34
C ILE A 120 -10.96 16.68 2.14
N PRO A 121 -11.18 17.38 1.01
CA PRO A 121 -11.86 16.79 -0.14
C PRO A 121 -11.08 15.61 -0.74
N LEU A 122 -11.80 14.59 -1.22
CA LEU A 122 -11.21 13.52 -2.03
C LEU A 122 -10.66 14.09 -3.36
N ASP A 123 -9.66 13.41 -3.92
CA ASP A 123 -9.18 13.73 -5.26
C ASP A 123 -10.03 12.97 -6.28
N THR A 124 -11.06 13.61 -6.81
CA THR A 124 -12.00 12.97 -7.74
C THR A 124 -11.39 12.66 -9.11
N LEU A 125 -10.19 13.17 -9.41
CA LEU A 125 -9.47 12.86 -10.65
C LEU A 125 -8.50 11.69 -10.49
N SER A 126 -8.14 11.35 -9.25
CA SER A 126 -7.27 10.22 -8.97
C SER A 126 -8.01 8.89 -9.17
N LYS A 127 -7.30 7.92 -9.75
CA LYS A 127 -7.83 6.55 -9.91
C LYS A 127 -7.99 5.90 -8.54
N ALA A 128 -9.04 5.09 -8.36
CA ALA A 128 -9.18 4.28 -7.16
C ALA A 128 -8.02 3.28 -7.05
N PRO A 129 -7.54 2.99 -5.82
CA PRO A 129 -6.56 1.93 -5.61
C PRO A 129 -7.14 0.56 -6.00
N THR A 130 -6.27 -0.31 -6.47
CA THR A 130 -6.58 -1.70 -6.85
C THR A 130 -5.58 -2.65 -6.19
N VAL A 131 -6.00 -3.89 -5.97
CA VAL A 131 -5.07 -4.98 -5.63
C VAL A 131 -4.45 -5.46 -6.95
N VAL A 132 -3.14 -5.28 -7.08
CA VAL A 132 -2.36 -5.68 -8.26
C VAL A 132 -2.17 -7.18 -8.28
N ALA A 133 -1.75 -7.76 -7.15
CA ALA A 133 -1.52 -9.19 -7.01
C ALA A 133 -1.52 -9.60 -5.53
N ILE A 134 -1.80 -10.88 -5.29
CA ILE A 134 -1.52 -11.55 -4.03
C ILE A 134 -0.49 -12.65 -4.32
N TYR A 135 0.63 -12.63 -3.60
CA TYR A 135 1.71 -13.60 -3.75
C TYR A 135 1.72 -14.63 -2.62
N PRO A 136 2.13 -15.89 -2.88
CA PRO A 136 2.52 -16.41 -4.19
C PRO A 136 1.37 -16.38 -5.19
N THR A 137 1.66 -16.16 -6.49
CA THR A 137 0.62 -16.13 -7.51
C THR A 137 0.07 -17.52 -7.81
N SER A 138 0.81 -18.59 -7.47
CA SER A 138 0.39 -19.98 -7.61
C SER A 138 -0.97 -20.26 -6.95
N ASP A 139 -1.73 -21.14 -7.60
CA ASP A 139 -3.00 -21.63 -7.06
C ASP A 139 -2.82 -22.88 -6.19
N THR A 140 -1.61 -23.40 -6.05
CA THR A 140 -1.27 -24.47 -5.10
C THR A 140 -0.06 -24.07 -4.26
N VAL A 141 -0.20 -24.13 -2.94
CA VAL A 141 0.86 -23.77 -1.98
C VAL A 141 1.06 -24.92 -1.00
N PRO A 142 2.23 -25.04 -0.35
CA PRO A 142 2.40 -26.07 0.66
C PRO A 142 1.55 -25.77 1.90
N GLU A 143 1.13 -26.79 2.66
CA GLU A 143 0.35 -26.60 3.89
C GLU A 143 1.10 -25.80 4.98
N ASN A 144 2.42 -25.67 4.83
CA ASN A 144 3.30 -24.85 5.65
C ASN A 144 3.73 -23.54 4.96
N LEU A 145 2.91 -22.99 4.05
CA LEU A 145 3.08 -21.64 3.52
C LEU A 145 3.36 -20.66 4.67
N LEU A 146 4.47 -19.92 4.56
CA LEU A 146 4.91 -19.02 5.62
C LEU A 146 4.37 -17.60 5.45
N LYS A 147 4.36 -17.08 4.21
CA LYS A 147 4.04 -15.68 3.94
C LYS A 147 3.05 -15.52 2.80
N ILE A 148 2.26 -14.47 2.89
CA ILE A 148 1.44 -13.93 1.81
C ILE A 148 1.81 -12.47 1.64
N TYR A 149 1.92 -12.02 0.38
CA TYR A 149 2.09 -10.60 0.08
C TYR A 149 0.85 -10.06 -0.62
N ILE A 150 0.43 -8.85 -0.30
CA ILE A 150 -0.62 -8.14 -1.02
C ILE A 150 -0.01 -6.88 -1.64
N GLN A 151 0.01 -6.83 -2.97
CA GLN A 151 0.49 -5.68 -3.72
C GLN A 151 -0.68 -4.80 -4.15
N PHE A 152 -0.58 -3.51 -3.88
CA PHE A 152 -1.55 -2.49 -4.25
C PHE A 152 -0.98 -1.55 -5.30
N SER A 153 -1.86 -0.92 -6.08
CA SER A 153 -1.46 0.03 -7.12
C SER A 153 -1.04 1.39 -6.56
N GLN A 154 -1.33 1.67 -5.29
CA GLN A 154 -1.10 2.95 -4.60
C GLN A 154 -0.82 2.70 -3.11
N PRO A 155 -0.21 3.66 -2.40
CA PRO A 155 0.01 3.57 -0.95
C PRO A 155 -1.32 3.38 -0.19
N MET A 156 -1.37 2.41 0.73
CA MET A 156 -2.55 2.11 1.55
C MET A 156 -2.48 2.67 2.97
N GLN A 157 -3.64 2.81 3.62
CA GLN A 157 -3.71 3.10 5.06
C GLN A 157 -3.25 1.90 5.89
N GLU A 158 -2.45 2.19 6.90
CA GLU A 158 -1.93 1.24 7.88
C GLU A 158 -2.85 1.16 9.12
N GLY A 159 -2.71 0.10 9.91
CA GLY A 159 -3.46 -0.15 11.15
C GLY A 159 -4.85 -0.78 10.93
N GLU A 160 -5.12 -1.21 9.72
CA GLU A 160 -6.42 -1.63 9.22
C GLU A 160 -6.38 -2.95 8.45
N ALA A 161 -5.22 -3.62 8.35
CA ALA A 161 -5.05 -4.81 7.54
C ALA A 161 -5.91 -5.97 8.03
N ILE A 162 -5.84 -6.31 9.33
CA ILE A 162 -6.54 -7.47 9.89
C ILE A 162 -8.07 -7.35 9.75
N LYS A 163 -8.63 -6.13 9.80
CA LYS A 163 -10.08 -5.93 9.60
C LYS A 163 -10.51 -6.03 8.12
N ASN A 164 -9.58 -5.82 7.19
CA ASN A 164 -9.87 -5.80 5.75
C ASN A 164 -9.48 -7.12 5.04
N ILE A 165 -8.80 -8.04 5.73
CA ILE A 165 -8.36 -9.31 5.15
C ILE A 165 -9.10 -10.46 5.84
N THR A 166 -9.72 -11.31 5.03
CA THR A 166 -10.39 -12.53 5.52
C THR A 166 -9.85 -13.74 4.78
N ILE A 167 -9.53 -14.81 5.52
CA ILE A 167 -9.26 -16.13 4.95
C ILE A 167 -10.51 -16.99 5.08
N LEU A 168 -11.02 -17.50 3.96
CA LEU A 168 -12.07 -18.51 3.92
C LEU A 168 -11.48 -19.89 3.66
N LYS A 169 -12.01 -20.90 4.33
CA LYS A 169 -11.78 -22.32 4.08
C LYS A 169 -13.03 -22.91 3.43
N ASN A 170 -12.85 -23.69 2.37
CA ASN A 170 -13.94 -24.33 1.61
C ASN A 170 -15.07 -23.36 1.24
N ASP A 171 -14.69 -22.13 0.88
CA ASP A 171 -15.58 -21.04 0.46
C ASP A 171 -16.64 -20.59 1.48
N THR A 172 -16.60 -21.07 2.72
CA THR A 172 -17.70 -20.91 3.69
C THR A 172 -17.21 -20.54 5.08
N ASP A 173 -16.16 -21.19 5.57
CA ASP A 173 -15.70 -21.01 6.95
C ASP A 173 -14.60 -19.96 7.04
N THR A 174 -14.84 -18.87 7.78
CA THR A 174 -13.76 -17.94 8.12
C THR A 174 -12.74 -18.62 9.02
N VAL A 175 -11.45 -18.46 8.71
CA VAL A 175 -10.34 -18.98 9.51
C VAL A 175 -9.81 -17.88 10.43
N PRO A 176 -10.23 -17.84 11.71
CA PRO A 176 -9.75 -16.83 12.63
C PRO A 176 -8.26 -17.05 12.96
N SER A 177 -7.55 -15.96 13.28
CA SER A 177 -6.20 -15.98 13.85
C SER A 177 -5.20 -16.86 13.07
N ILE A 178 -5.30 -16.83 11.74
CA ILE A 178 -4.37 -17.54 10.85
C ILE A 178 -3.03 -16.81 10.71
N PHE A 179 -3.06 -15.49 10.78
CA PHE A 179 -1.88 -14.65 10.71
C PHE A 179 -1.24 -14.48 12.08
N LEU A 180 0.08 -14.26 12.08
CA LEU A 180 0.81 -13.82 13.26
C LEU A 180 0.30 -12.44 13.68
N ASP A 181 -0.12 -12.32 14.94
CA ASP A 181 -0.52 -11.05 15.52
C ASP A 181 0.71 -10.20 15.82
N LEU A 182 0.83 -9.06 15.15
CA LEU A 182 1.95 -8.14 15.25
C LEU A 182 1.41 -6.77 15.67
N GLU A 183 2.12 -6.09 16.58
CA GLU A 183 1.76 -4.72 16.98
C GLU A 183 1.79 -3.74 15.80
N ASN A 184 2.70 -3.98 14.84
CA ASN A 184 2.86 -3.15 13.63
C ASN A 184 2.73 -4.00 12.37
N GLU A 185 2.02 -3.45 11.38
CA GLU A 185 1.89 -4.05 10.06
C GLU A 185 3.22 -3.98 9.27
N LEU A 186 3.49 -5.00 8.46
CA LEU A 186 4.75 -5.15 7.73
C LEU A 186 4.63 -4.61 6.30
N TRP A 187 4.57 -3.29 6.16
CA TRP A 187 4.56 -2.60 4.87
C TRP A 187 5.97 -2.36 4.33
N ASN A 188 6.11 -2.34 3.00
CA ASN A 188 7.27 -1.69 2.38
C ASN A 188 7.20 -0.17 2.63
N LYS A 189 8.33 0.51 2.38
CA LYS A 189 8.46 1.96 2.58
C LYS A 189 7.38 2.77 1.82
N GLU A 190 6.97 2.30 0.64
CA GLU A 190 5.98 2.98 -0.21
C GLU A 190 4.53 2.63 0.18
N ARG A 191 4.30 1.72 1.13
CA ARG A 191 2.98 1.23 1.57
C ARG A 191 2.14 0.63 0.44
N THR A 192 2.79 0.07 -0.57
CA THR A 192 2.18 -0.59 -1.72
C THR A 192 2.29 -2.11 -1.66
N LEU A 193 3.03 -2.65 -0.68
CA LEU A 193 3.22 -4.08 -0.50
C LEU A 193 3.14 -4.42 0.99
N LEU A 194 2.12 -5.17 1.37
CA LEU A 194 1.94 -5.69 2.72
C LEU A 194 2.44 -7.13 2.80
N THR A 195 3.23 -7.44 3.83
CA THR A 195 3.63 -8.81 4.17
C THR A 195 2.78 -9.34 5.31
N LEU A 196 2.18 -10.51 5.12
CA LEU A 196 1.43 -11.24 6.13
C LEU A 196 2.14 -12.55 6.43
N TRP A 197 2.42 -12.81 7.70
CA TRP A 197 2.97 -14.09 8.13
C TRP A 197 1.82 -14.97 8.59
N LEU A 198 1.71 -16.18 8.06
CA LEU A 198 0.94 -17.22 8.73
C LEU A 198 1.70 -17.59 10.00
N ASP A 199 1.00 -17.80 11.12
CA ASP A 199 1.63 -17.93 12.44
C ASP A 199 2.81 -18.95 12.42
N PRO A 200 4.06 -18.47 12.53
CA PRO A 200 5.24 -19.33 12.48
C PRO A 200 5.28 -20.37 13.59
N GLY A 201 4.70 -20.04 14.76
CA GLY A 201 4.57 -20.93 15.90
C GLY A 201 3.66 -22.11 15.62
N ARG A 202 2.71 -21.95 14.69
CA ARG A 202 1.82 -23.01 14.20
C ARG A 202 2.42 -23.79 13.03
N ILE A 203 3.43 -23.26 12.34
CA ILE A 203 4.13 -23.97 11.26
C ILE A 203 5.17 -24.97 11.80
N LYS A 204 5.90 -24.55 12.84
CA LYS A 204 6.93 -25.38 13.50
C LYS A 204 6.28 -26.43 14.39
N ARG A 205 6.48 -27.71 14.08
CA ARG A 205 5.75 -28.83 14.71
C ARG A 205 6.07 -29.01 16.20
N ASP A 206 7.28 -28.65 16.61
CA ASP A 206 7.72 -28.85 17.99
C ASP A 206 7.22 -27.79 18.97
N LEU A 207 6.66 -26.68 18.45
CA LEU A 207 6.22 -25.55 19.25
C LEU A 207 4.78 -25.73 19.77
N GLN A 208 4.53 -25.12 20.94
CA GLN A 208 3.23 -25.17 21.62
C GLN A 208 2.04 -24.67 20.76
N PRO A 209 2.16 -23.60 19.94
CA PRO A 209 1.02 -23.15 19.15
C PRO A 209 0.57 -24.20 18.12
N ASN A 210 1.49 -24.89 17.43
CA ASN A 210 1.14 -26.01 16.56
C ASN A 210 0.45 -27.14 17.33
N LYS A 211 0.98 -27.54 18.49
CA LYS A 211 0.40 -28.62 19.31
C LYS A 211 -1.02 -28.33 19.80
N ARG A 212 -1.38 -27.05 19.97
CA ARG A 212 -2.71 -26.62 20.43
C ARG A 212 -3.70 -26.38 19.29
N SER A 213 -3.26 -25.75 18.21
CA SER A 213 -4.15 -25.20 17.17
C SER A 213 -3.88 -25.76 15.77
N GLY A 214 -2.93 -26.69 15.63
CA GLY A 214 -2.50 -27.25 14.35
C GLY A 214 -1.83 -26.25 13.43
N THR A 215 -1.50 -26.71 12.22
CA THR A 215 -0.96 -25.85 11.16
C THR A 215 -1.98 -24.80 10.71
N PRO A 216 -1.52 -23.64 10.21
CA PRO A 216 -2.41 -22.62 9.66
C PRO A 216 -3.29 -23.12 8.51
N LEU A 217 -2.71 -23.91 7.61
CA LEU A 217 -3.38 -24.54 6.49
C LEU A 217 -3.44 -26.06 6.67
N GLN A 218 -4.49 -26.68 6.15
CA GLN A 218 -4.69 -28.12 6.17
C GLN A 218 -4.46 -28.68 4.77
N LYS A 219 -3.67 -29.75 4.64
CA LYS A 219 -3.51 -30.48 3.38
C LYS A 219 -4.86 -30.80 2.73
N ALA A 220 -4.85 -30.79 1.42
CA ALA A 220 -5.98 -31.12 0.55
C ALA A 220 -7.22 -30.23 0.76
N THR A 221 -7.01 -28.97 1.16
CA THR A 221 -8.08 -28.03 1.48
C THR A 221 -8.00 -26.78 0.60
N ARG A 222 -9.16 -26.28 0.18
CA ARG A 222 -9.28 -25.03 -0.59
C ARG A 222 -9.40 -23.83 0.35
N TYR A 223 -8.69 -22.76 0.01
CA TYR A 223 -8.74 -21.49 0.72
C TYR A 223 -8.98 -20.32 -0.23
N ALA A 224 -9.43 -19.19 0.32
CA ALA A 224 -9.49 -17.92 -0.38
C ALA A 224 -9.03 -16.77 0.52
N VAL A 225 -8.18 -15.88 -0.01
CA VAL A 225 -7.89 -14.57 0.58
C VAL A 225 -8.88 -13.57 0.00
N LEU A 226 -9.63 -12.90 0.87
CA LEU A 226 -10.55 -11.82 0.53
C LEU A 226 -10.01 -10.50 1.05
N ILE A 227 -10.00 -9.49 0.18
CA ILE A 227 -9.67 -8.10 0.51
C ILE A 227 -10.95 -7.27 0.39
N GLY A 228 -11.35 -6.64 1.50
CA GLY A 228 -12.56 -5.82 1.57
C GLY A 228 -12.42 -4.52 0.77
N LYS A 229 -13.47 -4.14 0.03
CA LYS A 229 -13.46 -2.93 -0.82
C LYS A 229 -13.25 -1.63 -0.04
N ASP A 230 -13.63 -1.63 1.24
CA ASP A 230 -13.66 -0.42 2.06
C ASP A 230 -12.27 -0.05 2.61
N TRP A 231 -11.24 -0.86 2.34
CA TRP A 231 -9.85 -0.49 2.64
C TRP A 231 -9.42 0.72 1.81
N ARG A 232 -8.88 1.74 2.47
CA ARG A 232 -8.56 3.03 1.86
C ARG A 232 -7.07 3.19 1.54
N SER A 233 -6.77 3.94 0.49
CA SER A 233 -5.44 4.47 0.21
C SER A 233 -5.00 5.47 1.29
N ALA A 234 -3.72 5.81 1.33
CA ALA A 234 -3.20 6.89 2.17
C ALA A 234 -3.91 8.24 1.90
N GLU A 235 -4.44 8.41 0.69
CA GLU A 235 -5.26 9.53 0.23
C GLU A 235 -6.77 9.31 0.46
N GLY A 236 -7.15 8.34 1.30
CA GLY A 236 -8.53 8.12 1.76
C GLY A 236 -9.49 7.51 0.73
N MET A 237 -9.02 7.16 -0.47
CA MET A 237 -9.85 6.54 -1.51
C MET A 237 -10.03 5.05 -1.24
N ALA A 238 -11.27 4.55 -1.25
CA ALA A 238 -11.54 3.11 -1.10
C ALA A 238 -11.07 2.32 -2.35
N LEU A 239 -10.82 1.02 -2.18
CA LEU A 239 -10.52 0.11 -3.30
C LEU A 239 -11.63 0.15 -4.34
N GLU A 240 -11.24 0.02 -5.62
CA GLU A 240 -12.19 -0.03 -6.75
C GLU A 240 -13.22 -1.16 -6.58
N SER A 241 -12.78 -2.30 -6.05
CA SER A 241 -13.62 -3.46 -5.77
C SER A 241 -12.99 -4.35 -4.70
N SER A 242 -13.77 -5.28 -4.13
CA SER A 242 -13.20 -6.34 -3.29
C SER A 242 -12.39 -7.31 -4.13
N TYR A 243 -11.30 -7.83 -3.60
CA TYR A 243 -10.43 -8.77 -4.31
C TYR A 243 -10.51 -10.16 -3.69
N ARG A 244 -10.46 -11.20 -4.55
CA ARG A 244 -10.49 -12.60 -4.12
C ARG A 244 -9.41 -13.39 -4.87
N LYS A 245 -8.49 -13.99 -4.12
CA LYS A 245 -7.59 -15.03 -4.64
C LYS A 245 -7.90 -16.36 -3.98
N THR A 246 -8.09 -17.41 -4.77
CA THR A 246 -8.17 -18.78 -4.28
C THR A 246 -6.83 -19.48 -4.38
N PHE A 247 -6.61 -20.44 -3.49
CA PHE A 247 -5.50 -21.38 -3.59
C PHE A 247 -5.85 -22.70 -2.89
N PHE A 248 -5.06 -23.72 -3.17
CA PHE A 248 -5.16 -25.05 -2.58
C PHE A 248 -3.94 -25.35 -1.72
N ALA A 249 -4.15 -25.84 -0.51
CA ALA A 249 -3.08 -26.30 0.36
C ALA A 249 -2.70 -27.74 -0.01
N GLY A 250 -1.56 -27.89 -0.67
CA GLY A 250 -0.98 -29.16 -1.10
C GLY A 250 -0.20 -29.88 -0.01
N THR A 251 0.82 -30.64 -0.43
CA THR A 251 1.73 -31.32 0.48
C THR A 251 2.64 -30.34 1.20
N ARG A 252 3.06 -30.70 2.42
CA ARG A 252 4.10 -29.96 3.14
C ARG A 252 5.38 -29.93 2.31
N ASP A 253 6.01 -28.77 2.29
CA ASP A 253 7.38 -28.65 1.80
C ASP A 253 8.38 -28.91 2.93
N ALA A 254 9.32 -29.80 2.66
CA ALA A 254 10.35 -30.23 3.60
C ALA A 254 11.71 -30.35 2.91
N VAL A 255 11.89 -29.66 1.77
CA VAL A 255 13.14 -29.63 1.02
C VAL A 255 13.58 -28.17 0.90
N SER A 256 14.87 -27.90 1.07
CA SER A 256 15.40 -26.57 0.80
C SER A 256 15.61 -26.40 -0.70
N PRO A 257 15.38 -25.19 -1.24
CA PRO A 257 15.70 -24.89 -2.63
C PRO A 257 17.18 -25.12 -2.93
N ASP A 258 17.46 -25.69 -4.11
CA ASP A 258 18.80 -26.04 -4.56
C ASP A 258 19.17 -25.33 -5.88
N PRO A 259 19.97 -24.24 -5.81
CA PRO A 259 20.41 -23.54 -7.01
C PRO A 259 21.20 -24.38 -8.01
N SER A 260 21.80 -25.50 -7.59
CA SER A 260 22.56 -26.36 -8.51
C SER A 260 21.65 -27.12 -9.49
N ALA A 261 20.35 -27.22 -9.19
CA ALA A 261 19.34 -27.83 -10.06
C ALA A 261 18.66 -26.83 -11.02
N TRP A 262 18.98 -25.53 -10.92
CA TRP A 262 18.36 -24.50 -11.76
C TRP A 262 18.90 -24.54 -13.19
N SER A 263 18.02 -24.33 -14.17
CA SER A 263 18.43 -24.24 -15.58
C SER A 263 18.51 -22.80 -16.05
N ILE A 264 19.61 -22.45 -16.71
CA ILE A 264 19.91 -21.09 -17.14
C ILE A 264 19.82 -21.00 -18.67
N ILE A 265 19.01 -20.07 -19.18
CA ILE A 265 18.96 -19.71 -20.60
C ILE A 265 19.71 -18.40 -20.76
N THR A 266 20.86 -18.46 -21.44
CA THR A 266 21.73 -17.31 -21.63
C THR A 266 21.27 -16.45 -22.82
N PRO A 267 21.35 -15.12 -22.70
CA PRO A 267 21.03 -14.21 -23.80
C PRO A 267 22.20 -14.09 -24.78
N ASN A 268 21.93 -13.56 -25.98
CA ASN A 268 22.96 -13.28 -26.98
C ASN A 268 23.78 -12.03 -26.62
N ALA A 269 25.08 -12.02 -26.94
CA ALA A 269 25.88 -10.81 -26.82
C ALA A 269 25.32 -9.66 -27.65
N LYS A 270 25.63 -8.43 -27.23
CA LYS A 270 25.22 -7.18 -27.88
C LYS A 270 23.69 -7.00 -27.95
N THR A 271 22.96 -7.67 -27.06
CA THR A 271 21.51 -7.49 -26.88
C THR A 271 21.20 -7.13 -25.43
N ASN A 272 19.98 -6.66 -25.17
CA ASN A 272 19.41 -6.55 -23.82
C ASN A 272 18.41 -7.69 -23.56
N GLN A 273 18.52 -8.82 -24.27
CA GLN A 273 17.65 -9.97 -24.02
C GLN A 273 17.82 -10.44 -22.56
N PRO A 274 16.74 -10.86 -21.89
CA PRO A 274 16.82 -11.26 -20.50
C PRO A 274 17.60 -12.55 -20.33
N LEU A 275 18.46 -12.60 -19.30
CA LEU A 275 18.90 -13.86 -18.72
C LEU A 275 17.70 -14.52 -18.03
N THR A 276 17.39 -15.77 -18.35
CA THR A 276 16.25 -16.49 -17.76
C THR A 276 16.73 -17.65 -16.90
N ILE A 277 16.22 -17.74 -15.68
CA ILE A 277 16.54 -18.76 -14.69
C ILE A 277 15.25 -19.51 -14.35
N HIS A 278 15.21 -20.81 -14.60
CA HIS A 278 14.12 -21.66 -14.12
C HIS A 278 14.50 -22.25 -12.75
N LEU A 279 13.68 -21.96 -11.75
CA LEU A 279 13.97 -22.16 -10.33
C LEU A 279 13.55 -23.55 -9.82
N GLN A 280 12.91 -24.37 -10.66
CA GLN A 280 12.31 -25.68 -10.35
C GLN A 280 11.08 -25.66 -9.42
N GLU A 281 10.91 -24.59 -8.66
CA GLU A 281 9.81 -24.40 -7.71
C GLU A 281 9.47 -22.91 -7.57
N THR A 282 8.34 -22.61 -6.93
CA THR A 282 7.93 -21.25 -6.61
C THR A 282 8.74 -20.75 -5.42
N LEU A 283 9.46 -19.64 -5.59
CA LEU A 283 10.23 -19.01 -4.52
C LEU A 283 9.60 -17.70 -4.05
N ASP A 284 10.07 -17.20 -2.89
CA ASP A 284 9.57 -15.98 -2.28
C ASP A 284 9.73 -14.77 -3.21
N HIS A 285 8.59 -14.16 -3.58
CA HIS A 285 8.51 -13.06 -4.53
C HIS A 285 9.40 -11.86 -4.17
N VAL A 286 9.44 -11.50 -2.89
CA VAL A 286 10.19 -10.32 -2.42
C VAL A 286 11.66 -10.64 -2.31
N LEU A 287 12.01 -11.84 -1.84
CA LEU A 287 13.40 -12.25 -1.71
C LEU A 287 14.06 -12.42 -3.08
N LEU A 288 13.41 -13.05 -4.06
CA LEU A 288 13.94 -13.22 -5.42
C LEU A 288 14.49 -11.93 -6.03
N LYS A 289 13.80 -10.81 -5.82
CA LYS A 289 14.19 -9.49 -6.33
C LYS A 289 15.39 -8.87 -5.61
N ASN A 290 15.68 -9.32 -4.39
CA ASN A 290 16.62 -8.68 -3.48
C ASN A 290 17.81 -9.57 -3.09
N THR A 291 17.80 -10.86 -3.45
CA THR A 291 18.85 -11.83 -3.10
C THR A 291 19.63 -12.33 -4.31
N VAL A 292 19.21 -12.03 -5.54
CA VAL A 292 19.87 -12.47 -6.77
C VAL A 292 20.57 -11.29 -7.43
N ARG A 293 21.83 -11.46 -7.81
CA ARG A 293 22.64 -10.44 -8.49
C ARG A 293 23.45 -11.07 -9.61
N ILE A 294 23.66 -10.31 -10.69
CA ILE A 294 24.51 -10.73 -11.80
C ILE A 294 25.83 -9.99 -11.72
N ILE A 295 26.94 -10.71 -11.80
CA ILE A 295 28.29 -10.18 -11.67
C ILE A 295 29.11 -10.55 -12.91
N ASN A 296 29.92 -9.62 -13.41
CA ASN A 296 30.84 -9.90 -14.52
C ASN A 296 32.17 -10.49 -14.04
N SER A 297 33.04 -10.88 -14.98
CA SER A 297 34.38 -11.40 -14.69
C SER A 297 35.30 -10.45 -13.90
N MET A 298 34.97 -9.17 -13.81
CA MET A 298 35.70 -8.17 -13.02
C MET A 298 35.17 -8.01 -11.59
N GLY A 299 34.15 -8.78 -11.20
CA GLY A 299 33.51 -8.67 -9.89
C GLY A 299 32.54 -7.49 -9.79
N ASN A 300 32.13 -6.87 -10.90
CA ASN A 300 31.19 -5.75 -10.87
C ASN A 300 29.75 -6.25 -11.03
N ILE A 301 28.85 -5.74 -10.20
CA ILE A 301 27.41 -5.98 -10.31
C ILE A 301 26.90 -5.34 -11.60
N ILE A 302 26.19 -6.12 -12.41
CA ILE A 302 25.49 -5.65 -13.59
C ILE A 302 24.18 -5.01 -13.17
N ALA A 303 23.99 -3.74 -13.53
CA ALA A 303 22.73 -3.06 -13.32
C ALA A 303 21.65 -3.62 -14.26
N GLY A 304 20.47 -3.88 -13.71
CA GLY A 304 19.34 -4.44 -14.45
C GLY A 304 18.08 -4.52 -13.60
N VAL A 305 17.02 -5.03 -14.20
CA VAL A 305 15.72 -5.23 -13.57
C VAL A 305 15.47 -6.72 -13.44
N ILE A 306 15.03 -7.15 -12.25
CA ILE A 306 14.57 -8.51 -11.98
C ILE A 306 13.04 -8.55 -12.04
N GLU A 307 12.53 -9.48 -12.84
CA GLU A 307 11.11 -9.80 -12.94
C GLU A 307 10.89 -11.28 -12.67
N THR A 308 9.77 -11.61 -12.04
CA THR A 308 9.33 -12.99 -11.80
C THR A 308 8.17 -13.32 -12.72
N ALA A 309 8.15 -14.52 -13.27
CA ALA A 309 7.10 -15.01 -14.15
C ALA A 309 6.68 -16.43 -13.75
N GLU A 310 5.54 -16.87 -14.29
CA GLU A 310 5.03 -18.25 -14.15
C GLU A 310 5.01 -18.70 -12.69
N GLU A 311 4.19 -18.05 -11.86
CA GLU A 311 4.04 -18.42 -10.45
C GLU A 311 5.36 -18.35 -9.66
N GLU A 312 6.16 -17.33 -9.94
CA GLU A 312 7.50 -17.13 -9.38
C GLU A 312 8.45 -18.34 -9.54
N THR A 313 8.21 -19.20 -10.54
CA THR A 313 9.11 -20.32 -10.91
C THR A 313 10.17 -19.92 -11.93
N ILE A 314 10.02 -18.74 -12.55
CA ILE A 314 10.99 -18.16 -13.48
C ILE A 314 11.44 -16.79 -12.98
N LEU A 315 12.75 -16.59 -12.93
CA LEU A 315 13.36 -15.28 -12.77
C LEU A 315 13.95 -14.81 -14.10
N ARG A 316 13.65 -13.57 -14.48
CA ARG A 316 14.23 -12.88 -15.64
C ARG A 316 15.03 -11.67 -15.18
N PHE A 317 16.26 -11.57 -15.66
CA PHE A 317 17.12 -10.41 -15.45
C PHE A 317 17.38 -9.71 -16.77
N THR A 318 16.90 -8.47 -16.90
CA THR A 318 17.12 -7.62 -18.08
C THR A 318 18.17 -6.56 -17.74
N PRO A 319 19.35 -6.53 -18.38
CA PRO A 319 20.38 -5.55 -18.07
C PRO A 319 19.99 -4.15 -18.60
N VAL A 320 20.51 -3.10 -17.95
CA VAL A 320 20.37 -1.71 -18.43
C VAL A 320 21.20 -1.50 -19.70
N GLU A 321 22.41 -2.05 -19.72
CA GLU A 321 23.31 -2.01 -20.88
C GLU A 321 23.27 -3.32 -21.67
N LEU A 322 23.63 -3.27 -22.95
CA LEU A 322 23.75 -4.47 -23.78
C LEU A 322 24.81 -5.42 -23.21
N TRP A 323 24.50 -6.72 -23.25
CA TRP A 323 25.44 -7.76 -22.83
C TRP A 323 26.75 -7.69 -23.60
N LYS A 324 27.87 -7.83 -22.88
CA LYS A 324 29.19 -7.99 -23.48
C LYS A 324 29.52 -9.49 -23.53
N PRO A 325 30.23 -9.96 -24.56
CA PRO A 325 30.76 -11.33 -24.54
C PRO A 325 31.66 -11.52 -23.32
N GLY A 326 31.54 -12.65 -22.65
CA GLY A 326 32.36 -12.95 -21.47
C GLY A 326 31.70 -13.88 -20.46
N ASN A 327 32.42 -14.08 -19.36
CA ASN A 327 31.97 -14.90 -18.23
C ASN A 327 31.27 -14.04 -17.19
N TYR A 328 30.19 -14.60 -16.64
CA TYR A 328 29.34 -13.99 -15.64
C TYR A 328 29.01 -14.99 -14.55
N ILE A 329 28.60 -14.46 -13.40
CA ILE A 329 28.18 -15.22 -12.23
C ILE A 329 26.81 -14.71 -11.78
N ILE A 330 25.91 -15.64 -11.49
CA ILE A 330 24.68 -15.39 -10.75
C ILE A 330 25.03 -15.63 -9.29
N GLU A 331 25.05 -14.58 -8.48
CA GLU A 331 25.18 -14.68 -7.03
C GLU A 331 23.80 -14.68 -6.37
N ILE A 332 23.62 -15.61 -5.43
CA ILE A 332 22.36 -15.83 -4.72
C ILE A 332 22.65 -15.85 -3.23
N GLU A 333 22.15 -14.84 -2.51
CA GLU A 333 22.24 -14.81 -1.04
C GLU A 333 21.48 -15.99 -0.42
N SER A 334 22.08 -16.66 0.55
CA SER A 334 21.53 -17.90 1.14
C SER A 334 20.25 -17.71 1.95
N ARG A 335 19.87 -16.46 2.22
CA ARG A 335 18.59 -16.08 2.82
C ARG A 335 17.41 -16.12 1.84
N LEU A 336 17.62 -16.42 0.55
CA LEU A 336 16.52 -16.71 -0.37
C LEU A 336 15.73 -17.91 0.18
N GLU A 337 14.41 -17.79 0.19
CA GLU A 337 13.50 -18.79 0.75
C GLU A 337 12.50 -19.28 -0.30
N ASP A 338 12.03 -20.51 -0.12
CA ASP A 338 10.83 -21.05 -0.75
C ASP A 338 9.55 -20.56 -0.03
N LEU A 339 8.38 -21.06 -0.46
CA LEU A 339 7.09 -20.73 0.16
C LEU A 339 6.93 -21.21 1.61
N ALA A 340 7.67 -22.24 2.02
CA ALA A 340 7.65 -22.76 3.38
C ALA A 340 8.65 -22.07 4.31
N GLY A 341 9.43 -21.11 3.79
CA GLY A 341 10.49 -20.43 4.52
C GLY A 341 11.78 -21.23 4.65
N ASN A 342 11.93 -22.34 3.91
CA ASN A 342 13.20 -23.04 3.85
C ASN A 342 14.15 -22.19 3.01
N ASN A 343 15.34 -21.94 3.55
CA ASN A 343 16.36 -21.18 2.85
C ASN A 343 17.41 -22.12 2.23
N LEU A 344 18.36 -21.57 1.48
CA LEU A 344 19.37 -22.36 0.75
C LEU A 344 20.27 -23.22 1.66
N ASN A 345 20.33 -22.90 2.96
CA ASN A 345 21.14 -23.62 3.94
C ASN A 345 20.34 -24.63 4.78
N ARG A 346 19.04 -24.41 4.98
CA ARG A 346 18.26 -25.17 5.96
C ARG A 346 16.74 -25.03 5.80
N LEU A 347 16.03 -26.05 6.28
CA LEU A 347 14.58 -25.99 6.48
C LEU A 347 14.16 -24.99 7.57
N PHE A 348 12.94 -24.46 7.44
CA PHE A 348 12.31 -23.60 8.43
C PHE A 348 11.89 -24.38 9.70
N ASP A 349 11.24 -25.53 9.48
CA ASP A 349 10.79 -26.46 10.52
C ASP A 349 11.86 -27.53 10.77
N ASN A 350 13.01 -27.08 11.25
CA ASN A 350 14.08 -27.97 11.70
C ASN A 350 13.96 -28.26 13.20
N ASP A 351 14.24 -29.52 13.54
CA ASP A 351 14.41 -29.95 14.92
C ASP A 351 15.59 -29.20 15.56
N ILE A 352 15.29 -28.43 16.60
CA ILE A 352 16.23 -27.55 17.31
C ILE A 352 17.37 -28.36 17.95
N THR A 353 17.19 -29.67 18.11
CA THR A 353 18.17 -30.57 18.73
C THR A 353 19.19 -31.17 17.76
N ARG A 354 18.99 -31.03 16.45
CA ARG A 354 19.91 -31.56 15.43
C ARG A 354 20.87 -30.47 14.93
N SER A 355 22.17 -30.65 15.21
CA SER A 355 23.22 -29.80 14.63
C SER A 355 23.27 -29.96 13.10
N ALA A 356 23.38 -28.84 12.39
CA ALA A 356 23.55 -28.83 10.93
C ALA A 356 24.82 -29.58 10.53
N LYS A 357 24.74 -30.44 9.51
CA LYS A 357 25.85 -31.28 9.04
C LYS A 357 26.86 -30.54 8.15
N THR A 358 26.54 -29.34 7.68
CA THR A 358 27.31 -28.57 6.71
C THR A 358 27.49 -27.14 7.18
N THR A 359 28.67 -26.57 6.90
CA THR A 359 28.95 -25.16 7.15
C THR A 359 28.04 -24.29 6.28
N PRO A 360 27.24 -23.39 6.87
CA PRO A 360 26.37 -22.50 6.11
C PRO A 360 27.18 -21.62 5.15
N LYS A 361 26.68 -21.42 3.94
CA LYS A 361 27.24 -20.43 3.00
C LYS A 361 26.46 -19.12 3.11
N GLU A 362 27.14 -17.99 2.93
CA GLU A 362 26.46 -16.70 2.79
C GLU A 362 25.88 -16.52 1.38
N VAL A 363 26.59 -17.03 0.36
CA VAL A 363 26.24 -16.87 -1.05
C VAL A 363 26.44 -18.19 -1.81
N HIS A 364 25.56 -18.45 -2.77
CA HIS A 364 25.65 -19.50 -3.77
C HIS A 364 25.92 -18.86 -5.14
N SER A 365 26.65 -19.56 -6.01
CA SER A 365 27.08 -18.99 -7.29
C SER A 365 26.83 -19.97 -8.43
N ILE A 366 26.30 -19.45 -9.55
CA ILE A 366 26.13 -20.20 -10.81
C ILE A 366 26.86 -19.45 -11.91
N SER A 367 27.83 -20.09 -12.56
CA SER A 367 28.58 -19.48 -13.67
C SER A 367 27.85 -19.66 -15.00
N PHE A 368 27.89 -18.65 -15.85
CA PHE A 368 27.41 -18.73 -17.24
C PHE A 368 28.26 -17.86 -18.17
N THR A 369 28.16 -18.12 -19.46
CA THR A 369 28.93 -17.40 -20.50
C THR A 369 27.99 -16.82 -21.53
N ILE A 370 28.28 -15.59 -21.95
CA ILE A 370 27.65 -14.92 -23.08
C ILE A 370 28.64 -14.95 -24.24
N GLN A 371 28.19 -15.46 -25.38
CA GLN A 371 28.98 -15.59 -26.61
C GLN A 371 28.71 -14.45 -27.59
#